data_AF-A0AAN7UGY5-F1
#
_entry.id   AF-A0AAN7UGY5-F1
#
_cell.length_a   1.000
_cell.length_b   1.000
_cell.length_c   1.000
_cell.angle_alpha   90.00
_cell.angle_beta   90.00
_cell.angle_gamma   90.00
#
_symmetry.space_group_name_H-M   'P 1'
#
loop_
_entity.id
_entity.type
_entity.pdbx_description
1 polymer ?
#
loop_
_entity_poly.entity_id
_entity_poly.type
_entity_poly.pdbx_seq_one_letter_code
_entity_poly.pdbx_strand_id
1 'polypeptide(L)'
;MGRQSQDSPILVALDPTTVTSSTTLLSLLDLETLTFDNINSNTWGGMKACLEKANSVLWVSSNRLSENPHTNMMIGLLRSVKHENPTLYIQSLDSESHEQPCAQIIADVLLAFKAATIWQRRGQHGNFLMAIEPELVLDKKRNDYHP
;
A
#
# COMPACT_ATOMS: atom_id res chain seq x y z
N MET A 1 16.63 -19.70 25.09
CA MET A 1 16.13 -20.21 23.79
C MET A 1 14.61 -20.08 23.83
N GLY A 2 14.07 -19.04 23.22
CA GLY A 2 12.67 -18.66 23.35
C GLY A 2 12.51 -17.28 22.74
N ARG A 3 12.42 -17.22 21.41
CA ARG A 3 12.12 -15.98 20.69
C ARG A 3 10.66 -15.68 21.05
N GLN A 4 10.46 -14.73 21.96
CA GLN A 4 9.12 -14.21 22.25
C GLN A 4 8.53 -13.72 20.92
N SER A 5 7.31 -14.19 20.60
CA SER A 5 6.52 -13.64 19.52
C SER A 5 6.21 -12.20 19.89
N GLN A 6 6.92 -11.25 19.28
CA GLN A 6 6.49 -9.87 19.29
C GLN A 6 5.22 -9.82 18.43
N ASP A 7 4.07 -9.66 19.10
CA ASP A 7 2.83 -9.24 18.44
C ASP A 7 3.15 -7.98 17.63
N SER A 8 3.17 -8.09 16.30
CA SER A 8 3.40 -6.94 15.43
C SER A 8 2.17 -6.02 15.51
N PRO A 9 2.25 -4.83 16.15
CA PRO A 9 1.07 -4.13 16.66
C PRO A 9 0.60 -2.96 15.78
N ILE A 10 1.14 -2.77 14.58
CA ILE A 10 1.02 -1.49 13.86
C ILE A 10 -0.42 -1.21 13.39
N LEU A 11 -1.18 -2.22 12.93
CA LEU A 11 -2.62 -2.03 12.61
C LEU A 11 -3.54 -2.08 13.84
N VAL A 12 -3.12 -2.74 14.92
CA VAL A 12 -3.89 -2.82 16.17
C VAL A 12 -3.91 -1.46 16.89
N ALA A 13 -2.88 -0.62 16.65
CA ALA A 13 -2.73 0.71 17.24
C ALA A 13 -3.33 1.86 16.41
N LEU A 14 -3.79 1.61 15.17
CA LEU A 14 -4.43 2.66 14.37
C LEU A 14 -5.84 2.91 14.89
N ASP A 15 -6.02 4.00 15.64
CA ASP A 15 -7.34 4.49 16.01
C ASP A 15 -8.13 4.88 14.74
N PRO A 16 -9.21 4.14 14.41
CA PRO A 16 -10.05 4.40 13.24
C PRO A 16 -10.62 5.82 13.16
N THR A 17 -10.66 6.54 14.28
CA THR A 17 -11.19 7.91 14.36
C THR A 17 -10.18 8.95 13.87
N THR A 18 -8.90 8.61 13.80
CA THR A 18 -7.83 9.50 13.32
C THR A 18 -7.72 9.55 11.79
N VAL A 19 -8.28 8.55 11.10
CA VAL A 19 -8.29 8.48 9.64
C VAL A 19 -9.45 9.30 9.09
N THR A 20 -9.12 10.27 8.23
CA THR A 20 -10.09 11.18 7.60
C THR A 20 -9.96 11.17 6.09
N SER A 21 -10.89 11.82 5.39
CA SER A 21 -10.86 12.03 3.93
C SER A 21 -9.75 12.97 3.44
N SER A 22 -8.84 13.39 4.32
CA SER A 22 -7.59 14.07 3.97
C SER A 22 -6.36 13.18 4.15
N THR A 23 -6.50 12.04 4.83
CA THR A 23 -5.42 11.14 5.19
C THR A 23 -4.88 10.41 3.97
N THR A 24 -3.54 10.35 3.90
CA THR A 24 -2.81 9.46 2.99
C THR A 24 -2.20 8.36 3.84
N LEU A 25 -2.59 7.11 3.60
CA LEU A 25 -2.05 5.95 4.29
C LEU A 25 -0.86 5.39 3.52
N LEU A 26 0.24 5.14 4.22
CA LEU A 26 1.35 4.32 3.75
C LEU A 26 1.35 3.04 4.59
N SER A 27 1.08 1.90 3.96
CA SER A 27 1.16 0.59 4.62
C SER A 27 2.49 -0.08 4.30
N LEU A 28 3.21 -0.51 5.34
CA LEU A 28 4.48 -1.24 5.26
C LEU A 28 4.38 -2.65 5.85
N LEU A 29 3.16 -3.12 6.13
CA LEU A 29 2.91 -4.33 6.92
C LEU A 29 3.45 -5.58 6.22
N ASP A 30 3.24 -5.66 4.90
CA ASP A 30 3.63 -6.81 4.07
C ASP A 30 5.12 -6.78 3.67
N LEU A 31 5.93 -5.92 4.30
CA LEU A 31 7.39 -5.98 4.19
C LEU A 31 8.02 -6.99 5.15
N GLU A 32 7.46 -7.11 6.36
CA GLU A 32 8.00 -8.03 7.38
C GLU A 32 7.28 -9.38 7.38
N THR A 33 5.96 -9.37 7.32
CA THR A 33 5.12 -10.58 7.33
C THR A 33 3.81 -10.27 6.61
N LEU A 34 3.31 -11.21 5.81
CA LEU A 34 2.08 -10.98 5.06
C LEU A 34 0.91 -10.80 6.04
N THR A 35 0.14 -9.72 5.86
CA THR A 35 -1.00 -9.36 6.72
C THR A 35 -2.02 -10.50 6.81
N PHE A 36 -2.17 -11.28 5.74
CA PHE A 36 -3.10 -12.40 5.68
C PHE A 36 -2.60 -13.70 6.32
N ASP A 37 -1.30 -13.84 6.63
CA ASP A 37 -0.77 -15.04 7.28
C ASP A 37 -1.31 -15.20 8.72
N ASN A 38 -1.55 -14.08 9.41
CA ASN A 38 -2.05 -14.07 10.81
C ASN A 38 -3.12 -12.99 11.05
N ILE A 39 -4.06 -12.86 10.11
CA ILE A 39 -5.13 -11.87 10.23
C ILE A 39 -6.09 -12.22 11.37
N ASN A 40 -6.38 -11.25 12.23
CA ASN A 40 -7.38 -11.36 13.29
C ASN A 40 -8.43 -10.23 13.17
N SER A 41 -9.50 -10.31 13.96
CA SER A 41 -10.61 -9.35 13.92
C SER A 41 -10.19 -7.89 14.11
N ASN A 42 -9.16 -7.64 14.92
CA ASN A 42 -8.66 -6.29 15.18
C ASN A 42 -7.89 -5.75 13.98
N THR A 43 -6.94 -6.52 13.46
CA THR A 43 -6.17 -6.19 12.24
C THR A 43 -7.10 -5.95 11.05
N TRP A 44 -8.10 -6.82 10.87
CA TRP A 44 -9.12 -6.67 9.83
C TRP A 44 -9.98 -5.42 10.04
N GLY A 45 -10.39 -5.13 11.28
CA GLY A 45 -11.15 -3.92 11.62
C GLY A 45 -10.40 -2.63 11.31
N GLY A 46 -9.13 -2.55 11.72
CA GLY A 46 -8.26 -1.40 11.43
C GLY A 46 -8.04 -1.19 9.93
N MET A 47 -7.80 -2.27 9.18
CA MET A 47 -7.63 -2.20 7.74
C MET A 47 -8.91 -1.72 7.02
N LYS A 48 -10.08 -2.27 7.38
CA LYS A 48 -11.37 -1.79 6.83
C LYS A 48 -11.58 -0.31 7.11
N ALA A 49 -11.37 0.13 8.35
CA ALA A 49 -11.50 1.54 8.69
C ALA A 49 -10.58 2.45 7.86
N CYS A 50 -9.34 2.02 7.61
CA CYS A 50 -8.41 2.75 6.78
C CYS A 50 -8.88 2.81 5.31
N LEU A 51 -9.29 1.67 4.75
CA LEU A 51 -9.77 1.56 3.37
C LEU A 51 -11.12 2.27 3.16
N GLU A 52 -11.95 2.41 4.18
CA GLU A 52 -13.23 3.12 4.07
C GLU A 52 -13.07 4.65 4.19
N LYS A 53 -12.15 5.12 5.04
CA LYS A 53 -12.07 6.53 5.44
C LYS A 53 -10.93 7.31 4.79
N ALA A 54 -9.82 6.66 4.45
CA ALA A 54 -8.68 7.34 3.85
C ALA A 54 -9.05 7.91 2.48
N ASN A 55 -8.32 8.93 2.02
CA ASN A 55 -8.48 9.43 0.66
C ASN A 55 -7.57 8.72 -0.33
N SER A 56 -6.38 8.36 0.13
CA SER A 56 -5.35 7.75 -0.70
C SER A 56 -4.57 6.72 0.11
N VAL A 57 -4.34 5.55 -0.48
CA VAL A 57 -3.62 4.43 0.15
C VAL A 57 -2.50 3.99 -0.78
N LEU A 58 -1.27 4.01 -0.27
CA LEU A 58 -0.13 3.33 -0.86
C LEU A 58 0.15 2.07 -0.03
N TRP A 59 0.08 0.91 -0.67
CA TRP A 59 0.38 -0.38 -0.03
C TRP A 59 1.71 -0.92 -0.52
N VAL A 60 2.67 -1.11 0.39
CA VAL A 60 3.98 -1.64 0.05
C VAL A 60 4.09 -3.09 0.49
N SER A 61 4.47 -3.95 -0.45
CA SER A 61 4.69 -5.38 -0.22
C SER A 61 6.02 -5.83 -0.83
N SER A 62 6.46 -7.02 -0.41
CA SER A 62 7.58 -7.72 -1.03
C SER A 62 7.21 -9.20 -1.20
N ASN A 63 7.98 -9.90 -2.03
CA ASN A 63 7.87 -11.35 -2.26
C ASN A 63 6.75 -11.78 -3.23
N ARG A 64 6.35 -10.97 -4.22
CA ARG A 64 5.31 -11.31 -5.22
C ARG A 64 5.44 -12.71 -5.82
N LEU A 65 6.67 -13.12 -6.12
CA LEU A 65 7.01 -14.41 -6.73
C LEU A 65 7.24 -15.54 -5.72
N SER A 66 7.01 -15.30 -4.43
CA SER A 66 7.06 -16.37 -3.46
C SER A 66 5.97 -17.41 -3.75
N GLU A 67 6.25 -18.66 -3.44
CA GLU A 67 5.28 -19.75 -3.54
C GLU A 67 4.14 -19.64 -2.50
N ASN A 68 4.11 -18.57 -1.70
CA ASN A 68 3.06 -18.34 -0.71
C ASN A 68 1.78 -17.81 -1.40
N PRO A 69 0.64 -18.53 -1.29
CA PRO A 69 -0.63 -18.09 -1.88
C PRO A 69 -1.16 -16.77 -1.29
N HIS A 70 -0.74 -16.38 -0.09
CA HIS A 70 -1.18 -15.17 0.60
C HIS A 70 -0.60 -13.88 -0.01
N THR A 71 0.51 -13.96 -0.73
CA THR A 71 1.24 -12.79 -1.23
C THR A 71 0.41 -11.94 -2.19
N ASN A 72 -0.50 -12.55 -2.95
CA ASN A 72 -1.37 -11.84 -3.89
C ASN A 72 -2.76 -11.53 -3.33
N MET A 73 -3.11 -11.99 -2.12
CA MET A 73 -4.43 -11.76 -1.54
C MET A 73 -4.70 -10.28 -1.29
N MET A 74 -3.69 -9.54 -0.83
CA MET A 74 -3.82 -8.11 -0.58
C MET A 74 -4.06 -7.32 -1.87
N ILE A 75 -3.31 -7.63 -2.93
CA ILE A 75 -3.53 -7.02 -4.25
C ILE A 75 -4.94 -7.28 -4.75
N GLY A 76 -5.45 -8.51 -4.58
CA GLY A 76 -6.82 -8.86 -4.90
C GLY A 76 -7.86 -8.04 -4.12
N LEU A 77 -7.66 -7.89 -2.80
CA LEU A 77 -8.53 -7.06 -1.95
C LEU A 77 -8.51 -5.59 -2.41
N LEU A 78 -7.33 -5.00 -2.61
CA LEU A 78 -7.18 -3.62 -3.04
C LEU A 78 -7.87 -3.36 -4.38
N ARG A 79 -7.81 -4.33 -5.31
CA ARG A 79 -8.50 -4.25 -6.60
C ARG A 79 -10.03 -4.24 -6.44
N SER A 80 -10.57 -5.06 -5.54
CA SER A 80 -12.00 -5.07 -5.23
C SER A 80 -12.43 -3.75 -4.59
N VAL A 81 -11.69 -3.28 -3.57
CA VAL A 81 -11.96 -2.01 -2.88
C VAL A 81 -11.92 -0.83 -3.86
N LYS A 82 -11.00 -0.84 -4.83
CA LYS A 82 -10.94 0.21 -5.84
C LYS A 82 -12.21 0.29 -6.70
N HIS A 83 -12.85 -0.85 -6.98
CA HIS A 83 -14.13 -0.90 -7.71
C HIS A 83 -15.31 -0.54 -6.82
N GLU A 84 -15.27 -0.89 -5.53
CA GLU A 84 -16.31 -0.56 -4.56
C GLU A 84 -16.32 0.92 -4.18
N ASN A 85 -15.14 1.54 -4.07
CA ASN A 85 -14.98 2.96 -3.74
C ASN A 85 -14.11 3.68 -4.79
N PRO A 86 -14.71 4.18 -5.88
CA PRO A 86 -13.98 4.90 -6.92
C PRO A 86 -13.28 6.18 -6.42
N THR A 87 -13.78 6.78 -5.33
CA THR A 87 -13.27 8.03 -4.75
C THR A 87 -11.99 7.84 -3.94
N LEU A 88 -11.69 6.60 -3.55
CA LEU A 88 -10.43 6.22 -2.91
C LEU A 88 -9.34 6.04 -3.98
N TYR A 89 -8.23 6.76 -3.81
CA TYR A 89 -7.03 6.50 -4.61
C TYR A 89 -6.25 5.34 -3.99
N ILE A 90 -5.92 4.33 -4.78
CA ILE A 90 -5.16 3.17 -4.32
C ILE A 90 -4.01 2.94 -5.29
N GLN A 91 -2.83 2.71 -4.74
CA GLN A 91 -1.66 2.22 -5.47
C GLN A 91 -0.97 1.15 -4.62
N SER A 92 -0.56 0.05 -5.24
CA SER A 92 0.37 -0.90 -4.63
C SER A 92 1.77 -0.73 -5.21
N LEU A 93 2.77 -0.96 -4.38
CA LEU A 93 4.17 -1.05 -4.75
C LEU A 93 4.70 -2.39 -4.26
N ASP A 94 5.08 -3.26 -5.19
CA ASP A 94 5.51 -4.61 -4.88
C ASP A 94 6.91 -4.90 -5.42
N SER A 95 7.74 -5.55 -4.63
CA SER A 95 9.06 -6.03 -5.08
C SER A 95 8.97 -7.46 -5.57
N GLU A 96 9.48 -7.69 -6.79
CA GLU A 96 9.50 -9.02 -7.41
C GLU A 96 10.49 -9.97 -6.70
N SER A 97 11.52 -9.40 -6.07
CA SER A 97 12.56 -10.16 -5.36
C SER A 97 12.31 -10.22 -3.85
N HIS A 98 13.10 -11.04 -3.15
CA HIS A 98 13.14 -11.04 -1.67
C HIS A 98 13.73 -9.74 -1.08
N GLU A 99 14.26 -8.85 -1.91
CA GLU A 99 14.77 -7.56 -1.45
C GLU A 99 13.61 -6.58 -1.26
N GLN A 100 13.51 -6.02 -0.05
CA GLN A 100 12.55 -4.98 0.25
C GLN A 100 12.91 -3.69 -0.51
N PRO A 101 11.92 -2.92 -0.99
CA PRO A 101 12.17 -1.61 -1.57
C PRO A 101 12.87 -0.70 -0.56
N CYS A 102 13.91 0.02 -1.01
CA CYS A 102 14.58 0.98 -0.14
C CYS A 102 13.67 2.18 0.16
N ALA A 103 13.93 2.86 1.29
CA ALA A 103 13.11 4.00 1.73
C ALA A 103 13.02 5.12 0.69
N GLN A 104 14.08 5.33 -0.11
CA GLN A 104 14.10 6.34 -1.17
C GLN A 104 13.05 6.03 -2.24
N ILE A 105 13.00 4.79 -2.73
CA ILE A 105 12.01 4.37 -3.74
C ILE A 105 10.59 4.52 -3.18
N ILE A 106 10.35 4.12 -1.93
CA ILE A 106 9.04 4.26 -1.29
C ILE A 106 8.65 5.74 -1.21
N ALA A 107 9.58 6.62 -0.81
CA ALA A 107 9.34 8.05 -0.71
C ALA A 107 9.02 8.68 -2.08
N ASP A 108 9.78 8.32 -3.12
CA ASP A 108 9.57 8.83 -4.47
C ASP A 108 8.21 8.40 -5.04
N VAL A 109 7.84 7.13 -4.85
CA VAL A 109 6.53 6.60 -5.25
C VAL A 109 5.41 7.28 -4.46
N LEU A 110 5.55 7.45 -3.14
CA LEU A 110 4.54 8.12 -2.32
C LEU A 110 4.33 9.58 -2.74
N LEU A 111 5.41 10.32 -3.01
CA LEU A 111 5.36 11.70 -3.45
C LEU A 111 4.70 11.83 -4.83
N ALA A 112 5.10 10.98 -5.79
CA ALA A 112 4.51 10.94 -7.12
C ALA A 112 3.01 10.60 -7.07
N PHE A 113 2.66 9.56 -6.29
CA PHE A 113 1.27 9.18 -6.04
C PHE A 113 0.49 10.34 -5.44
N LYS A 114 1.00 10.98 -4.39
CA LYS A 114 0.29 12.08 -3.73
C LYS A 114 0.09 13.27 -4.67
N ALA A 115 1.11 13.64 -5.43
CA ALA A 115 1.00 14.70 -6.43
C ALA A 115 -0.09 14.38 -7.48
N ALA A 116 -0.08 13.16 -8.02
CA ALA A 116 -1.08 12.70 -8.98
C ALA A 116 -2.51 12.76 -8.41
N THR A 117 -2.72 12.31 -7.17
CA THR A 117 -4.04 12.41 -6.53
C THR A 117 -4.51 13.86 -6.35
N ILE A 118 -3.62 14.79 -5.96
CA ILE A 118 -3.95 16.21 -5.82
C ILE A 118 -4.37 16.80 -7.17
N TRP A 119 -3.64 16.49 -8.24
CA TRP A 119 -3.93 17.00 -9.58
C TRP A 119 -5.24 16.46 -10.15
N GLN A 120 -5.49 15.15 -10.01
CA GLN A 120 -6.76 14.54 -10.41
C GLN A 120 -7.94 15.17 -9.67
N ARG A 121 -7.81 15.42 -8.36
CA ARG A 121 -8.88 16.08 -7.57
C ARG A 121 -9.16 17.51 -8.01
N ARG A 122 -8.16 18.25 -8.49
CA ARG A 122 -8.31 19.63 -8.95
C ARG A 122 -8.91 19.74 -10.37
N GLY A 123 -9.24 18.61 -11.01
CA GLY A 123 -9.78 18.60 -12.37
C GLY A 123 -8.81 19.16 -13.41
N GLN A 124 -7.50 19.24 -13.09
CA GLN A 124 -6.47 19.65 -14.04
C GLN A 124 -6.13 18.48 -14.96
N HIS A 125 -7.08 18.17 -15.84
CA HIS A 125 -6.93 17.20 -16.92
C HIS A 125 -6.25 17.80 -18.17
N GLY A 126 -5.93 19.10 -18.14
CA GLY A 126 -5.25 19.80 -19.23
C GLY A 126 -3.78 19.41 -19.31
N ASN A 127 -3.42 18.60 -20.31
CA ASN A 127 -2.05 18.24 -20.73
C ASN A 127 -1.20 17.35 -19.81
N PHE A 128 -1.70 16.83 -18.69
CA PHE A 128 -0.88 15.98 -17.81
C PHE A 128 -1.11 14.49 -18.09
N LEU A 129 -0.08 13.82 -18.63
CA LEU A 129 -0.11 12.40 -19.01
C LEU A 129 0.19 11.43 -17.84
N MET A 130 0.31 11.92 -16.60
CA MET A 130 0.64 11.07 -15.45
C MET A 130 -0.60 10.29 -14.99
N ALA A 131 -0.69 9.04 -15.40
CA ALA A 131 -1.65 8.09 -14.86
C ALA A 131 -1.18 7.60 -13.48
N ILE A 132 -2.12 7.40 -12.56
CA ILE A 132 -1.86 6.60 -11.37
C ILE A 132 -1.94 5.14 -11.80
N GLU A 133 -0.80 4.49 -11.95
CA GLU A 133 -0.72 3.04 -12.14
C GLU A 133 -1.17 2.35 -10.85
N PRO A 134 -2.29 1.61 -10.82
CA PRO A 134 -2.81 1.04 -9.57
C PRO A 134 -1.88 -0.01 -8.95
N GLU A 135 -1.07 -0.68 -9.77
CA GLU A 135 -0.16 -1.75 -9.37
C GLU A 135 1.23 -1.47 -9.96
N LEU A 136 2.19 -1.12 -9.11
CA LEU A 136 3.60 -0.93 -9.47
C LEU A 136 4.41 -2.15 -9.04
N VAL A 137 5.24 -2.66 -9.95
CA VAL A 137 6.18 -3.75 -9.66
C VAL A 137 7.61 -3.24 -9.86
N LEU A 138 8.44 -3.45 -8.85
CA LEU A 138 9.88 -3.25 -8.92
C LEU A 138 10.54 -4.52 -9.44
N ASP A 139 10.93 -4.49 -10.72
CA ASP A 139 11.85 -5.44 -11.32
C ASP A 139 13.31 -4.99 -11.01
N LYS A 140 14.25 -5.92 -10.99
CA LYS A 140 15.68 -5.71 -10.74
C LYS A 140 16.30 -4.57 -11.56
N LYS A 141 15.77 -4.26 -12.75
CA LYS A 141 16.25 -3.14 -13.59
C LYS A 141 15.81 -1.75 -13.12
N ARG A 142 14.78 -1.65 -12.27
CA ARG A 142 14.25 -0.37 -11.78
C ARG A 142 14.95 0.12 -10.51
N ASN A 143 15.80 -0.70 -9.89
CA ASN A 143 16.60 -0.32 -8.72
C ASN A 143 17.72 0.68 -9.05
N ASP A 144 18.01 0.88 -10.34
CA ASP A 144 19.11 1.74 -10.82
C ASP A 144 18.62 3.12 -11.31
N TYR A 145 17.32 3.40 -11.20
CA TYR A 145 16.73 4.63 -11.71
C TYR A 145 16.80 5.74 -10.65
N HIS A 146 17.84 6.58 -10.77
CA HIS A 146 17.85 7.91 -10.14
C HIS A 146 17.22 8.92 -11.12
N PRO A 147 16.27 9.77 -10.67
CA PRO A 147 15.66 10.82 -11.48
C PRO A 147 16.66 11.91 -11.90
#